data_AF-A0A1Q6RCU8-F1
#
_entry.id   AF-A0A1Q6RCU8-F1
#
_cell.length_a   1.000
_cell.length_b   1.000
_cell.length_c   1.000
_cell.angle_alpha   90.00
_cell.angle_beta   90.00
_cell.angle_gamma   90.00
#
_symmetry.space_group_name_H-M   'P 1'
#
loop_
_entity.id
_entity.type
_entity.pdbx_description
1 polymer ?
#
loop_
_entity_poly.entity_id
_entity_poly.type
_entity_poly.pdbx_seq_one_letter_code
_entity_poly.pdbx_strand_id
1 'polypeptide(L)'
;MRESGILMHITSLPAPYGIGTMGKDAYAFVDFLVRAGQRYWQILPLTPTGYGDSPYQSLGACAGNHYLIDLDRLADEGLLKKEEIQNIPWGSNPARVDFGAMYAHRMNVLRQAFQRFTPDGAYETFVEQNRNWLEDYALFMALKDTLGGKPWLDWPEALRLRKADALAEKRRELSDEIRLQYFVQYEFDRQWKALRSYANAKGVRIIGDVPIYVPLDSADVWANPELFQLDESRHPEQVAGCPPDSFTADGQLWGNPIYDWKKMAQTHYFWWIQRLTAAGKLYDVIRLDHFRGFESYWSVPAGDTTARNGKWVKGPGMDFIRTIQQALPNLEFIAEDLGFITPEVRKLQQDSGYPGMKVLEFAFDSREESDYMPHLYPVDSVCYTGTHDNVTLKQWFDEAAPEDVACAKTYLGLNREEGYIRGMIRGCMGSVSRLCVVQMQDYLELGKEARMNFPGTLSSANWTWRAEKGFDSDALAARIYAATKLYGRVGK
;
A
#
# COMPACT_ATOMS: atom_id res chain seq x y z
N MET A 1 -5.96 -4.26 24.63
CA MET A 1 -5.03 -3.15 24.95
C MET A 1 -5.30 -2.04 23.95
N ARG A 2 -5.17 -0.76 24.34
CA ARG A 2 -5.36 0.37 23.41
C ARG A 2 -3.98 0.83 22.93
N GLU A 3 -3.83 1.00 21.63
CA GLU A 3 -2.57 1.35 20.98
C GLU A 3 -2.78 2.51 20.00
N SER A 4 -1.68 3.09 19.52
CA SER A 4 -1.70 4.11 18.47
C SER A 4 -0.59 3.89 17.43
N GLY A 5 -0.77 4.47 16.25
CA GLY A 5 0.23 4.48 15.19
C GLY A 5 0.16 5.70 14.29
N ILE A 6 1.14 5.80 13.39
CA ILE A 6 1.22 6.84 12.37
C ILE A 6 1.16 6.22 10.98
N LEU A 7 0.31 6.78 10.11
CA LEU A 7 0.30 6.50 8.68
C LEU A 7 1.26 7.44 7.97
N MET A 8 2.35 6.90 7.43
CA MET A 8 3.31 7.62 6.58
C MET A 8 4.04 6.61 5.70
N HIS A 9 3.94 6.72 4.37
CA HIS A 9 4.66 5.79 3.51
C HIS A 9 6.18 6.09 3.49
N ILE A 10 6.99 5.08 3.21
CA ILE A 10 8.47 5.22 3.19
C ILE A 10 8.88 6.27 2.16
N THR A 11 8.20 6.33 1.01
CA THR A 11 8.49 7.32 -0.06
C THR A 11 8.43 8.76 0.43
N SER A 12 7.62 9.02 1.47
CA SER A 12 7.45 10.34 2.06
C SER A 12 8.56 10.78 3.00
N LEU A 13 9.54 9.91 3.30
CA LEU A 13 10.68 10.29 4.13
C LEU A 13 11.62 11.27 3.38
N PRO A 14 12.23 12.25 4.09
CA PRO A 14 13.11 13.28 3.50
C PRO A 14 14.53 12.76 3.16
N ALA A 15 14.65 11.53 2.68
CA ALA A 15 15.92 10.92 2.29
C ALA A 15 16.58 11.62 1.08
N PRO A 16 17.91 11.50 0.91
CA PRO A 16 18.55 11.92 -0.33
C PRO A 16 18.04 11.10 -1.54
N TYR A 17 18.41 11.53 -2.75
CA TYR A 17 18.16 10.78 -3.99
C TYR A 17 16.67 10.67 -4.40
N GLY A 18 15.90 11.74 -4.15
CA GLY A 18 14.58 12.00 -4.75
C GLY A 18 13.38 11.28 -4.14
N ILE A 19 13.60 10.23 -3.34
CA ILE A 19 12.53 9.45 -2.70
C ILE A 19 12.98 8.91 -1.35
N GLY A 20 12.07 8.75 -0.40
CA GLY A 20 12.36 8.06 0.85
C GLY A 20 12.69 6.57 0.64
N THR A 21 13.66 6.05 1.40
CA THR A 21 14.23 4.71 1.27
C THR A 21 14.30 3.99 2.62
N MET A 22 14.70 2.71 2.62
CA MET A 22 14.98 1.90 3.81
C MET A 22 16.34 2.22 4.45
N GLY A 23 16.78 3.48 4.33
CA GLY A 23 18.03 4.02 4.86
C GLY A 23 17.84 4.73 6.20
N LYS A 24 18.84 5.55 6.57
CA LYS A 24 18.93 6.23 7.89
C LYS A 24 17.65 6.95 8.32
N ASP A 25 16.94 7.59 7.38
CA ASP A 25 15.74 8.39 7.67
C ASP A 25 14.56 7.49 8.11
N ALA A 26 14.49 6.25 7.63
CA ALA A 26 13.51 5.27 8.09
C ALA A 26 13.81 4.78 9.52
N TYR A 27 15.08 4.58 9.87
CA TYR A 27 15.48 4.21 11.23
C TYR A 27 15.23 5.37 12.21
N ALA A 28 15.55 6.60 11.80
CA ALA A 28 15.23 7.81 12.57
C ALA A 28 13.72 7.96 12.78
N PHE A 29 12.90 7.65 11.77
CA PHE A 29 11.45 7.64 11.92
C PHE A 29 10.96 6.59 12.92
N VAL A 30 11.55 5.39 12.96
CA VAL A 30 11.27 4.40 14.01
C VAL A 30 11.57 4.97 15.40
N ASP A 31 12.73 5.61 15.58
CA ASP A 31 13.07 6.24 16.86
C ASP A 31 12.14 7.41 17.22
N PHE A 32 11.67 8.17 16.24
CA PHE A 32 10.62 9.17 16.42
C PHE A 32 9.31 8.54 16.90
N LEU A 33 8.87 7.43 16.30
CA LEU A 33 7.66 6.71 16.72
C LEU A 33 7.77 6.27 18.19
N VAL A 34 8.92 5.75 18.60
CA VAL A 34 9.18 5.36 19.99
C VAL A 34 9.08 6.57 20.92
N ARG A 35 9.75 7.70 20.60
CA ARG A 35 9.68 8.94 21.40
C ARG A 35 8.25 9.49 21.47
N ALA A 36 7.47 9.33 20.41
CA ALA A 36 6.07 9.74 20.32
C ALA A 36 5.10 8.73 20.98
N GLY A 37 5.59 7.61 21.53
CA GLY A 37 4.77 6.61 22.21
C GLY A 37 3.94 5.73 21.28
N GLN A 38 4.27 5.71 19.98
CA GLN A 38 3.54 4.98 18.95
C GLN A 38 4.00 3.53 18.88
N ARG A 39 3.06 2.60 18.68
CA ARG A 39 3.32 1.15 18.59
C ARG A 39 3.18 0.61 17.18
N TYR A 40 2.62 1.40 16.26
CA TYR A 40 2.50 1.01 14.86
C TYR A 40 3.01 2.09 13.90
N TRP A 41 3.65 1.61 12.84
CA TRP A 41 3.90 2.36 11.62
C TRP A 41 3.04 1.75 10.51
N GLN A 42 2.06 2.50 10.01
CA GLN A 42 1.27 2.08 8.86
C GLN A 42 1.87 2.64 7.57
N ILE A 43 1.99 1.75 6.59
CA ILE A 43 2.53 2.04 5.26
C ILE A 43 1.57 1.54 4.18
N LEU A 44 1.68 2.13 3.00
CA LEU A 44 1.04 1.66 1.78
C LEU A 44 1.78 0.42 1.22
N PRO A 45 1.23 -0.28 0.21
CA PRO A 45 1.90 -1.45 -0.38
C PRO A 45 3.34 -1.16 -0.79
N LEU A 46 4.27 -2.05 -0.43
CA LEU A 46 5.68 -1.95 -0.80
C LEU A 46 6.02 -2.63 -2.12
N THR A 47 5.01 -2.97 -2.91
CA THR A 47 5.19 -3.67 -4.17
C THR A 47 5.57 -2.71 -5.31
N PRO A 48 6.29 -3.15 -6.36
CA PRO A 48 6.74 -2.29 -7.45
C PRO A 48 5.58 -1.60 -8.17
N THR A 49 5.65 -0.29 -8.36
CA THR A 49 4.59 0.48 -9.02
C THR A 49 4.69 0.42 -10.54
N GLY A 50 3.53 0.39 -11.22
CA GLY A 50 3.41 0.57 -12.66
C GLY A 50 3.17 2.02 -13.08
N TYR A 51 2.50 2.21 -14.22
CA TYR A 51 2.11 3.53 -14.71
C TYR A 51 1.20 4.25 -13.70
N GLY A 52 1.45 5.55 -13.49
CA GLY A 52 0.72 6.37 -12.51
C GLY A 52 1.22 6.23 -11.07
N ASP A 53 2.29 5.46 -10.84
CA ASP A 53 3.06 5.38 -9.60
C ASP A 53 2.25 4.94 -8.36
N SER A 54 1.06 4.37 -8.59
CA SER A 54 0.18 3.93 -7.52
C SER A 54 0.70 2.64 -6.88
N PRO A 55 0.90 2.61 -5.55
CA PRO A 55 1.18 1.39 -4.79
C PRO A 55 0.11 0.29 -4.97
N TYR A 56 -1.10 0.68 -5.40
CA TYR A 56 -2.24 -0.23 -5.63
C TYR A 56 -2.27 -0.82 -7.05
N GLN A 57 -1.32 -0.45 -7.92
CA GLN A 57 -1.18 -0.94 -9.30
C GLN A 57 0.21 -1.57 -9.48
N SER A 58 0.40 -2.72 -8.83
CA SER A 58 1.71 -3.38 -8.77
C SER A 58 2.05 -4.27 -9.97
N LEU A 59 3.29 -4.20 -10.45
CA LEU A 59 3.82 -5.11 -11.47
C LEU A 59 4.07 -6.54 -10.96
N GLY A 60 4.07 -6.75 -9.64
CA GLY A 60 4.22 -8.06 -9.01
C GLY A 60 3.76 -8.06 -7.55
N ALA A 61 2.77 -8.88 -7.20
CA ALA A 61 2.12 -8.85 -5.89
C ALA A 61 2.98 -9.39 -4.74
N CYS A 62 4.04 -10.16 -5.04
CA CYS A 62 5.01 -10.66 -4.07
C CYS A 62 6.34 -9.90 -4.07
N ALA A 63 6.58 -9.06 -5.07
CA ALA A 63 7.84 -8.34 -5.26
C ALA A 63 7.93 -7.09 -4.36
N GLY A 64 9.14 -6.61 -4.14
CA GLY A 64 9.44 -5.37 -3.45
C GLY A 64 9.81 -4.22 -4.39
N ASN A 65 9.42 -3.01 -4.03
CA ASN A 65 9.63 -1.80 -4.82
C ASN A 65 11.10 -1.36 -4.78
N HIS A 66 11.78 -1.47 -5.91
CA HIS A 66 13.18 -1.12 -6.09
C HIS A 66 13.52 0.36 -5.81
N TYR A 67 12.53 1.27 -5.86
CA TYR A 67 12.74 2.67 -5.46
C TYR A 67 13.06 2.83 -3.97
N LEU A 68 12.70 1.86 -3.13
CA LEU A 68 12.88 1.93 -1.68
C LEU A 68 14.26 1.43 -1.21
N ILE A 69 15.05 0.82 -2.09
CA ILE A 69 16.40 0.34 -1.80
C ILE A 69 17.29 1.56 -1.53
N ASP A 70 17.93 1.60 -0.37
CA ASP A 70 18.83 2.69 0.00
C ASP A 70 20.18 2.60 -0.74
N LEU A 71 20.55 3.67 -1.44
CA LEU A 71 21.75 3.73 -2.27
C LEU A 71 23.02 4.02 -1.45
N ASP A 72 22.90 4.73 -0.32
CA ASP A 72 24.02 4.96 0.59
C ASP A 72 24.52 3.63 1.17
N ARG A 73 23.61 2.72 1.56
CA ARG A 73 23.96 1.37 2.00
C ARG A 73 24.71 0.56 0.93
N LEU A 74 24.25 0.60 -0.32
CA LEU A 74 24.96 -0.05 -1.42
C LEU A 74 26.37 0.56 -1.63
N ALA A 75 26.53 1.86 -1.38
CA ALA A 75 27.84 2.51 -1.43
C ALA A 75 28.75 2.11 -0.26
N ASP A 76 28.21 2.02 0.94
CA ASP A 76 28.95 1.56 2.14
C ASP A 76 29.43 0.11 1.99
N GLU A 77 28.73 -0.70 1.19
CA GLU A 77 29.11 -2.07 0.85
C GLU A 77 30.05 -2.19 -0.35
N GLY A 78 30.43 -1.06 -0.96
CA GLY A 78 31.33 -1.02 -2.12
C GLY A 78 30.69 -1.43 -3.45
N LEU A 79 29.36 -1.60 -3.51
CA LEU A 79 28.63 -1.86 -4.75
C LEU A 79 28.42 -0.58 -5.56
N LEU A 80 28.38 0.58 -4.91
CA LEU A 80 28.30 1.90 -5.54
C LEU A 80 29.40 2.83 -5.01
N LYS A 81 29.68 3.90 -5.75
CA LYS A 81 30.45 5.03 -5.23
C LYS A 81 29.53 6.22 -5.00
N LYS A 82 29.81 7.03 -3.98
CA LYS A 82 28.96 8.19 -3.64
C LYS A 82 28.89 9.21 -4.78
N GLU A 83 29.98 9.38 -5.51
CA GLU A 83 30.05 10.30 -6.66
C GLU A 83 29.17 9.84 -7.83
N GLU A 84 28.90 8.54 -7.96
CA GLU A 84 28.05 7.95 -9.01
C GLU A 84 26.57 8.25 -8.77
N ILE A 85 26.16 8.41 -7.51
CA ILE A 85 24.75 8.64 -7.13
C ILE A 85 24.44 10.11 -6.81
N GLN A 86 25.42 10.90 -6.35
CA GLN A 86 25.20 12.30 -5.97
C GLN A 86 24.94 13.24 -7.15
N ASN A 87 25.52 12.95 -8.32
CA ASN A 87 25.46 13.84 -9.49
C ASN A 87 24.23 13.60 -10.38
N ILE A 88 23.36 12.65 -10.03
CA ILE A 88 22.15 12.34 -10.78
C ILE A 88 21.05 13.36 -10.43
N PRO A 89 20.32 13.91 -11.42
CA PRO A 89 19.24 14.85 -11.18
C PRO A 89 17.98 14.12 -10.67
N TRP A 90 17.93 13.80 -9.39
CA TRP A 90 16.82 13.07 -8.75
C TRP A 90 15.51 13.85 -8.55
N GLY A 91 15.36 14.99 -9.24
CA GLY A 91 14.26 15.95 -9.04
C GLY A 91 14.70 17.23 -8.32
N SER A 92 13.91 18.29 -8.46
CA SER A 92 14.23 19.63 -7.96
C SER A 92 13.45 20.04 -6.70
N ASN A 93 12.32 19.39 -6.41
CA ASN A 93 11.48 19.71 -5.27
C ASN A 93 11.65 18.67 -4.14
N PRO A 94 12.26 19.02 -3.00
CA PRO A 94 12.49 18.07 -1.91
C PRO A 94 11.21 17.59 -1.21
N ALA A 95 10.10 18.34 -1.32
CA ALA A 95 8.80 17.98 -0.74
C ALA A 95 7.98 17.05 -1.64
N ARG A 96 8.49 16.70 -2.83
CA ARG A 96 7.81 15.86 -3.81
C ARG A 96 8.74 14.78 -4.38
N VAL A 97 8.21 13.59 -4.62
CA VAL A 97 8.88 12.57 -5.42
C VAL A 97 8.74 12.93 -6.89
N ASP A 98 9.85 12.93 -7.63
CA ASP A 98 9.85 13.00 -9.09
C ASP A 98 9.96 11.57 -9.65
N PHE A 99 8.82 10.93 -9.86
CA PHE A 99 8.78 9.55 -10.38
C PHE A 99 9.32 9.43 -11.81
N GLY A 100 9.29 10.51 -12.60
CA GLY A 100 9.93 10.56 -13.92
C GLY A 100 11.44 10.41 -13.81
N ALA A 101 12.07 11.15 -12.88
CA ALA A 101 13.48 11.00 -12.57
C ALA A 101 13.80 9.62 -11.96
N MET A 102 12.92 9.09 -11.11
CA MET A 102 13.09 7.73 -10.55
C MET A 102 13.11 6.68 -11.66
N TYR A 103 12.14 6.71 -12.57
CA TYR A 103 12.04 5.80 -13.70
C TYR A 103 13.27 5.88 -14.62
N ALA A 104 13.74 7.10 -14.92
CA ALA A 104 14.88 7.32 -15.83
C ALA A 104 16.23 6.82 -15.26
N HIS A 105 16.40 6.84 -13.94
CA HIS A 105 17.72 6.67 -13.34
C HIS A 105 17.87 5.48 -12.40
N ARG A 106 16.82 5.05 -11.68
CA ARG A 106 16.99 4.09 -10.57
C ARG A 106 17.53 2.74 -11.03
N MET A 107 16.92 2.14 -12.05
CA MET A 107 17.35 0.83 -12.55
C MET A 107 18.76 0.87 -13.15
N ASN A 108 19.16 2.00 -13.75
CA ASN A 108 20.52 2.18 -14.25
C ASN A 108 21.57 2.18 -13.12
N VAL A 109 21.26 2.81 -11.99
CA VAL A 109 22.12 2.78 -10.79
C VAL A 109 22.17 1.37 -10.20
N LEU A 110 21.03 0.69 -10.07
CA LEU A 110 20.98 -0.67 -9.55
C LEU A 110 21.73 -1.67 -10.45
N ARG A 111 21.74 -1.46 -11.77
CA ARG A 111 22.55 -2.23 -12.72
C ARG A 111 24.05 -2.03 -12.47
N GLN A 112 24.50 -0.82 -12.15
CA GLN A 112 25.91 -0.58 -11.77
C GLN A 112 26.27 -1.30 -10.47
N ALA A 113 25.39 -1.30 -9.47
CA ALA A 113 25.57 -2.06 -8.25
C ALA A 113 25.67 -3.58 -8.54
N PHE A 114 24.79 -4.09 -9.39
CA PHE A 114 24.78 -5.49 -9.81
C PHE A 114 26.08 -5.93 -10.49
N GLN A 115 26.71 -5.06 -11.30
CA GLN A 115 27.99 -5.38 -11.95
C GLN A 115 29.14 -5.61 -10.96
N ARG A 116 29.02 -5.09 -9.73
CA ARG A 116 30.00 -5.26 -8.64
C ARG A 116 29.55 -6.30 -7.61
N PHE A 117 28.33 -6.80 -7.74
CA PHE A 117 27.76 -7.78 -6.84
C PHE A 117 28.32 -9.18 -7.10
N THR A 118 28.72 -9.86 -6.03
CA THR A 118 29.10 -11.26 -6.06
C THR A 118 28.08 -12.06 -5.24
N PRO A 119 27.33 -13.00 -5.85
CA PRO A 119 26.41 -13.87 -5.13
C PRO A 119 27.06 -14.60 -3.96
N ASP A 120 26.38 -14.62 -2.82
CA ASP A 120 26.76 -15.38 -1.64
C ASP A 120 25.66 -16.40 -1.26
N GLY A 121 25.89 -17.19 -0.20
CA GLY A 121 24.93 -18.20 0.24
C GLY A 121 23.58 -17.62 0.72
N ALA A 122 23.56 -16.37 1.18
CA ALA A 122 22.32 -15.69 1.58
C ALA A 122 21.49 -15.33 0.35
N TYR A 123 22.12 -14.86 -0.71
CA TYR A 123 21.50 -14.65 -2.02
C TYR A 123 20.94 -15.95 -2.60
N GLU A 124 21.71 -17.03 -2.60
CA GLU A 124 21.25 -18.33 -3.11
C GLU A 124 20.03 -18.85 -2.33
N THR A 125 20.07 -18.72 -1.00
CA THR A 125 18.94 -19.06 -0.11
C THR A 125 17.71 -18.20 -0.43
N PHE A 126 17.89 -16.90 -0.65
CA PHE A 126 16.79 -16.00 -1.03
C PHE A 126 16.15 -16.42 -2.36
N VAL A 127 16.96 -16.73 -3.38
CA VAL A 127 16.46 -17.15 -4.69
C VAL A 127 15.69 -18.46 -4.58
N GLU A 128 16.21 -19.45 -3.85
CA GLU A 128 15.53 -20.75 -3.66
C GLU A 128 14.19 -20.58 -2.93
N GLN A 129 14.17 -19.82 -1.82
CA GLN A 129 12.95 -19.62 -1.01
C GLN A 129 11.84 -18.84 -1.71
N ASN A 130 12.15 -18.13 -2.79
CA ASN A 130 11.22 -17.27 -3.50
C ASN A 130 11.02 -17.66 -4.97
N ARG A 131 11.55 -18.81 -5.40
CA ARG A 131 11.54 -19.27 -6.80
C ARG A 131 10.14 -19.24 -7.43
N ASN A 132 9.12 -19.62 -6.67
CA ASN A 132 7.73 -19.74 -7.11
C ASN A 132 7.09 -18.45 -7.63
N TRP A 133 7.59 -17.27 -7.27
CA TRP A 133 7.13 -16.00 -7.84
C TRP A 133 8.27 -15.23 -8.52
N LEU A 134 9.51 -15.39 -8.03
CA LEU A 134 10.65 -14.60 -8.46
C LEU A 134 11.03 -14.90 -9.93
N GLU A 135 10.96 -16.17 -10.36
CA GLU A 135 11.34 -16.53 -11.73
C GLU A 135 10.41 -15.95 -12.80
N ASP A 136 9.11 -15.92 -12.51
CA ASP A 136 8.12 -15.33 -13.41
C ASP A 136 8.15 -13.80 -13.35
N TYR A 137 8.29 -13.22 -12.16
CA TYR A 137 8.46 -11.77 -12.01
C TYR A 137 9.70 -11.26 -12.74
N ALA A 138 10.85 -11.89 -12.56
CA ALA A 138 12.10 -11.47 -13.19
C ALA A 138 12.05 -11.58 -14.72
N LEU A 139 11.47 -12.67 -15.25
CA LEU A 139 11.28 -12.82 -16.69
C LEU A 139 10.28 -11.79 -17.23
N PHE A 140 9.18 -11.54 -16.52
CA PHE A 140 8.21 -10.52 -16.88
C PHE A 140 8.87 -9.14 -16.98
N MET A 141 9.64 -8.74 -15.97
CA MET A 141 10.32 -7.45 -15.94
C MET A 141 11.39 -7.34 -17.04
N ALA A 142 12.16 -8.40 -17.29
CA ALA A 142 13.16 -8.43 -18.36
C ALA A 142 12.52 -8.32 -19.76
N LEU A 143 11.40 -9.02 -19.98
CA LEU A 143 10.62 -8.90 -21.22
C LEU A 143 10.03 -7.50 -21.37
N LYS A 144 9.45 -6.95 -20.30
CA LYS A 144 8.87 -5.61 -20.31
C LYS A 144 9.90 -4.55 -20.68
N ASP A 145 11.10 -4.61 -20.11
CA ASP A 145 12.19 -3.68 -20.41
C ASP A 145 12.62 -3.79 -21.89
N THR A 146 12.93 -5.01 -22.35
CA THR A 146 13.39 -5.25 -23.73
C THR A 146 12.34 -5.01 -24.81
N LEU A 147 11.06 -5.06 -24.45
CA LEU A 147 9.93 -4.75 -25.34
C LEU A 147 9.44 -3.29 -25.19
N GLY A 148 10.26 -2.42 -24.60
CA GLY A 148 10.03 -0.97 -24.57
C GLY A 148 8.94 -0.54 -23.59
N GLY A 149 8.78 -1.26 -22.48
CA GLY A 149 7.81 -0.96 -21.42
C GLY A 149 6.38 -1.39 -21.73
N LYS A 150 6.11 -1.94 -22.92
CA LYS A 150 4.76 -2.31 -23.37
C LYS A 150 4.07 -3.28 -22.41
N PRO A 151 2.74 -3.17 -22.24
CA PRO A 151 1.99 -4.14 -21.45
C PRO A 151 2.05 -5.52 -22.12
N TRP A 152 1.96 -6.59 -21.33
CA TRP A 152 2.16 -7.95 -21.85
C TRP A 152 1.10 -8.41 -22.87
N LEU A 153 -0.05 -7.74 -22.92
CA LEU A 153 -1.06 -7.96 -23.98
C LEU A 153 -0.58 -7.53 -25.37
N ASP A 154 0.37 -6.59 -25.44
CA ASP A 154 0.95 -6.11 -26.70
C ASP A 154 2.20 -6.89 -27.13
N TRP A 155 2.61 -7.90 -26.35
CA TRP A 155 3.78 -8.71 -26.66
C TRP A 155 3.47 -9.69 -27.81
N PRO A 156 4.52 -10.20 -28.50
CA PRO A 156 4.37 -11.29 -29.46
C PRO A 156 3.56 -12.44 -28.86
N GLU A 157 2.65 -13.03 -29.66
CA GLU A 157 1.69 -14.03 -29.18
C GLU A 157 2.35 -15.18 -28.42
N ALA A 158 3.50 -15.67 -28.89
CA ALA A 158 4.24 -16.75 -28.23
C ALA A 158 4.66 -16.40 -26.78
N LEU A 159 4.97 -15.13 -26.51
CA LEU A 159 5.34 -14.63 -25.18
C LEU A 159 4.11 -14.29 -24.34
N ARG A 160 3.11 -13.63 -24.94
CA ARG A 160 1.81 -13.32 -24.32
C ARG A 160 1.10 -14.59 -23.83
N LEU A 161 1.10 -15.64 -24.65
CA LEU A 161 0.51 -16.95 -24.34
C LEU A 161 1.47 -17.92 -23.65
N ARG A 162 2.68 -17.46 -23.29
CA ARG A 162 3.67 -18.25 -22.52
C ARG A 162 4.00 -19.61 -23.14
N LYS A 163 4.20 -19.66 -24.46
CA LYS A 163 4.63 -20.87 -25.15
C LYS A 163 6.01 -21.30 -24.62
N ALA A 164 6.11 -22.56 -24.20
CA ALA A 164 7.27 -23.07 -23.47
C ALA A 164 8.61 -22.82 -24.18
N ASP A 165 8.68 -23.09 -25.48
CA ASP A 165 9.90 -22.91 -26.28
C ASP A 165 10.32 -21.44 -26.37
N ALA A 166 9.36 -20.53 -26.58
CA ALA A 166 9.63 -19.09 -26.66
C ALA A 166 10.10 -18.54 -25.30
N LEU A 167 9.52 -19.01 -24.19
CA LEU A 167 10.00 -18.63 -22.86
C LEU A 167 11.39 -19.20 -22.57
N ALA A 168 11.67 -20.45 -22.96
CA ALA A 168 12.98 -21.07 -22.76
C ALA A 168 14.08 -20.35 -23.57
N GLU A 169 13.77 -19.91 -24.79
CA GLU A 169 14.64 -19.05 -25.59
C GLU A 169 14.91 -17.72 -24.86
N LYS A 170 13.86 -17.01 -24.45
CA LYS A 170 14.00 -15.72 -23.77
C LYS A 170 14.69 -15.81 -22.41
N ARG A 171 14.52 -16.91 -21.66
CA ARG A 171 15.27 -17.14 -20.41
C ARG A 171 16.78 -17.26 -20.66
N ARG A 172 17.20 -17.83 -21.79
CA ARG A 172 18.64 -17.90 -22.17
C ARG A 172 19.15 -16.54 -22.63
N GLU A 173 18.40 -15.89 -23.52
CA GLU A 173 18.74 -14.57 -24.08
C GLU A 173 18.83 -13.49 -23.00
N LEU A 174 17.87 -13.46 -22.06
CA LEU A 174 17.73 -12.41 -21.04
C LEU A 174 18.30 -12.83 -19.68
N SER A 175 19.22 -13.79 -19.65
CA SER A 175 19.73 -14.37 -18.41
C SER A 175 20.35 -13.34 -17.45
N ASP A 176 21.11 -12.37 -17.96
CA ASP A 176 21.69 -11.30 -17.13
C ASP A 176 20.62 -10.32 -16.62
N GLU A 177 19.56 -10.08 -17.39
CA GLU A 177 18.46 -9.21 -16.95
C GLU A 177 17.59 -9.86 -15.90
N ILE A 178 17.36 -11.18 -16.02
CA ILE A 178 16.70 -11.97 -14.98
C ILE A 178 17.54 -11.95 -13.69
N ARG A 179 18.87 -12.11 -13.79
CA ARG A 179 19.77 -12.05 -12.63
C ARG A 179 19.81 -10.67 -11.99
N LEU A 180 19.74 -9.59 -12.78
CA LEU A 180 19.60 -8.24 -12.24
C LEU A 180 18.34 -8.13 -11.39
N GLN A 181 17.20 -8.64 -11.86
CA GLN A 181 15.96 -8.60 -11.08
C GLN A 181 16.06 -9.43 -9.80
N TYR A 182 16.73 -10.57 -9.81
CA TYR A 182 17.00 -11.35 -8.59
C TYR A 182 17.82 -10.54 -7.58
N PHE A 183 18.88 -9.88 -8.04
CA PHE A 183 19.70 -8.99 -7.20
C PHE A 183 18.86 -7.86 -6.61
N VAL A 184 18.05 -7.17 -7.42
CA VAL A 184 17.19 -6.07 -6.95
C VAL A 184 16.22 -6.54 -5.86
N GLN A 185 15.57 -7.69 -6.05
CA GLN A 185 14.64 -8.24 -5.07
C GLN A 185 15.35 -8.73 -3.80
N TYR A 186 16.57 -9.28 -3.93
CA TYR A 186 17.41 -9.64 -2.80
C TYR A 186 17.80 -8.42 -1.96
N GLU A 187 18.24 -7.34 -2.62
CA GLU A 187 18.62 -6.10 -1.95
C GLU A 187 17.45 -5.44 -1.22
N PHE A 188 16.27 -5.44 -1.86
CA PHE A 188 15.05 -5.01 -1.20
C PHE A 188 14.76 -5.84 0.06
N ASP A 189 14.74 -7.17 -0.05
CA ASP A 189 14.41 -8.07 1.05
C ASP A 189 15.39 -7.93 2.22
N ARG A 190 16.70 -7.84 1.94
CA ARG A 190 17.74 -7.68 2.94
C ARG A 190 17.61 -6.36 3.71
N GLN A 191 17.41 -5.25 3.00
CA GLN A 191 17.26 -3.94 3.64
C GLN A 191 15.94 -3.84 4.42
N TRP A 192 14.84 -4.37 3.87
CA TRP A 192 13.54 -4.37 4.53
C TRP A 192 13.55 -5.21 5.81
N LYS A 193 14.10 -6.43 5.76
CA LYS A 193 14.23 -7.30 6.94
C LYS A 193 15.02 -6.63 8.06
N ALA A 194 16.10 -5.91 7.73
CA ALA A 194 16.87 -5.16 8.72
C ALA A 194 16.03 -4.03 9.37
N LEU A 195 15.31 -3.24 8.56
CA LEU A 195 14.47 -2.14 9.07
C LEU A 195 13.31 -2.66 9.92
N ARG A 196 12.60 -3.69 9.46
CA ARG A 196 11.49 -4.31 10.21
C ARG A 196 12.00 -4.92 11.52
N SER A 197 13.14 -5.60 11.50
CA SER A 197 13.74 -6.16 12.72
C SER A 197 14.10 -5.07 13.73
N TYR A 198 14.62 -3.92 13.26
CA TYR A 198 14.88 -2.76 14.11
C TYR A 198 13.59 -2.18 14.71
N ALA A 199 12.55 -1.98 13.90
CA ALA A 199 11.24 -1.52 14.37
C ALA A 199 10.66 -2.45 15.43
N ASN A 200 10.63 -3.75 15.16
CA ASN A 200 10.11 -4.75 16.08
C ASN A 200 10.91 -4.85 17.38
N ALA A 201 12.25 -4.76 17.32
CA ALA A 201 13.10 -4.71 18.51
C ALA A 201 12.84 -3.46 19.39
N LYS A 202 12.34 -2.38 18.79
CA LYS A 202 11.91 -1.15 19.48
C LYS A 202 10.43 -1.19 19.90
N GLY A 203 9.73 -2.29 19.66
CA GLY A 203 8.31 -2.46 19.98
C GLY A 203 7.35 -1.79 18.99
N VAL A 204 7.83 -1.37 17.82
CA VAL A 204 7.02 -0.78 16.74
C VAL A 204 6.72 -1.86 15.70
N ARG A 205 5.42 -2.16 15.52
CA ARG A 205 4.92 -3.10 14.49
C ARG A 205 4.59 -2.36 13.20
N ILE A 206 4.73 -3.04 12.07
CA ILE A 206 4.41 -2.50 10.75
C ILE A 206 3.04 -3.00 10.30
N ILE A 207 2.14 -2.06 10.00
CA ILE A 207 0.87 -2.35 9.31
C ILE A 207 1.11 -2.11 7.83
N GLY A 208 1.07 -3.17 7.04
CA GLY A 208 1.08 -3.09 5.59
C GLY A 208 -0.31 -3.19 5.01
N ASP A 209 -0.33 -3.28 3.68
CA ASP A 209 -1.55 -3.17 2.91
C ASP A 209 -1.48 -4.08 1.68
N VAL A 210 -2.58 -4.77 1.41
CA VAL A 210 -2.73 -5.68 0.28
C VAL A 210 -3.98 -5.26 -0.49
N PRO A 211 -3.82 -4.66 -1.69
CA PRO A 211 -4.91 -4.36 -2.61
C PRO A 211 -5.71 -5.64 -2.91
N ILE A 212 -7.05 -5.61 -2.96
CA ILE A 212 -7.79 -6.82 -3.33
C ILE A 212 -7.36 -7.31 -4.71
N TYR A 213 -7.32 -6.42 -5.70
CA TYR A 213 -6.99 -6.76 -7.09
C TYR A 213 -5.51 -6.55 -7.40
N VAL A 214 -5.04 -7.21 -8.45
CA VAL A 214 -3.76 -6.93 -9.12
C VAL A 214 -4.05 -6.25 -10.47
N PRO A 215 -3.16 -5.40 -11.01
CA PRO A 215 -3.39 -4.79 -12.31
C PRO A 215 -3.28 -5.82 -13.44
N LEU A 216 -3.94 -5.54 -14.56
CA LEU A 216 -3.89 -6.40 -15.75
C LEU A 216 -2.45 -6.61 -16.20
N ASP A 217 -1.69 -5.52 -16.32
CA ASP A 217 -0.29 -5.54 -16.71
C ASP A 217 0.64 -5.87 -15.52
N SER A 218 0.58 -7.12 -15.05
CA SER A 218 1.42 -7.64 -13.97
C SER A 218 1.96 -9.03 -14.30
N ALA A 219 3.07 -9.38 -13.65
CA ALA A 219 3.59 -10.74 -13.67
C ALA A 219 2.56 -11.75 -13.14
N ASP A 220 1.73 -11.35 -12.18
CA ASP A 220 0.72 -12.20 -11.56
C ASP A 220 -0.33 -12.68 -12.57
N VAL A 221 -0.89 -11.76 -13.35
CA VAL A 221 -1.92 -12.08 -14.35
C VAL A 221 -1.30 -12.78 -15.56
N TRP A 222 -0.14 -12.31 -16.03
CA TRP A 222 0.56 -12.92 -17.14
C TRP A 222 0.91 -14.39 -16.84
N ALA A 223 1.43 -14.68 -15.65
CA ALA A 223 1.87 -16.02 -15.26
C ALA A 223 0.73 -16.98 -14.88
N ASN A 224 -0.39 -16.47 -14.40
CA ASN A 224 -1.52 -17.27 -13.88
C ASN A 224 -2.86 -16.85 -14.51
N PRO A 225 -2.98 -16.77 -15.85
CA PRO A 225 -4.13 -16.17 -16.53
C PRO A 225 -5.43 -16.92 -16.25
N GLU A 226 -5.36 -18.22 -15.92
CA GLU A 226 -6.53 -19.03 -15.57
C GLU A 226 -7.21 -18.60 -14.27
N LEU A 227 -6.52 -17.90 -13.37
CA LEU A 227 -7.08 -17.41 -12.11
C LEU A 227 -7.92 -16.13 -12.26
N PHE A 228 -8.02 -15.61 -13.49
CA PHE A 228 -8.72 -14.38 -13.84
C PHE A 228 -9.76 -14.63 -14.92
N GLN A 229 -10.76 -13.75 -15.00
CA GLN A 229 -11.82 -13.78 -16.00
C GLN A 229 -11.34 -13.19 -17.33
N LEU A 230 -10.54 -13.97 -18.04
CA LEU A 230 -9.94 -13.61 -19.32
C LEU A 230 -10.46 -14.52 -20.44
N ASP A 231 -10.60 -13.96 -21.64
CA ASP A 231 -10.92 -14.71 -22.86
C ASP A 231 -9.73 -15.57 -23.34
N GLU A 232 -9.92 -16.32 -24.43
CA GLU A 232 -8.86 -17.16 -25.03
C GLU A 232 -7.64 -16.34 -25.50
N SER A 233 -7.87 -15.08 -25.86
CA SER A 233 -6.84 -14.10 -26.21
C SER A 233 -6.31 -13.33 -24.99
N ARG A 234 -6.62 -13.79 -23.78
CA ARG A 234 -6.17 -13.24 -22.50
C ARG A 234 -6.62 -11.81 -22.20
N HIS A 235 -7.62 -11.29 -22.91
CA HIS A 235 -8.22 -9.99 -22.59
C HIS A 235 -9.30 -10.16 -21.51
N PRO A 236 -9.47 -9.20 -20.59
CA PRO A 236 -10.54 -9.27 -19.60
C PRO A 236 -11.91 -9.26 -20.26
N GLU A 237 -12.81 -10.13 -19.82
CA GLU A 237 -14.23 -10.05 -20.17
C GLU A 237 -14.97 -9.05 -19.29
N GLN A 238 -14.51 -8.93 -18.04
CA GLN A 238 -15.03 -8.05 -17.01
C GLN A 238 -13.87 -7.42 -16.25
N VAL A 239 -14.08 -6.19 -15.80
CA VAL A 239 -13.11 -5.42 -15.01
C VAL A 239 -13.74 -4.91 -13.72
N ALA A 240 -12.88 -4.69 -12.74
CA ALA A 240 -13.27 -4.22 -11.43
C ALA A 240 -13.63 -2.72 -11.44
N GLY A 241 -14.50 -2.36 -10.50
CA GLY A 241 -14.83 -0.98 -10.20
C GLY A 241 -15.67 -0.86 -8.94
N CYS A 242 -16.32 0.28 -8.77
CA CYS A 242 -17.38 0.53 -7.80
C CYS A 242 -18.59 1.16 -8.49
N PRO A 243 -19.82 0.87 -8.03
CA PRO A 243 -21.02 1.46 -8.59
C PRO A 243 -21.06 2.98 -8.34
N PRO A 244 -21.94 3.71 -9.06
CA PRO A 244 -22.26 5.09 -8.72
C PRO A 244 -22.67 5.25 -7.26
N ASP A 245 -22.16 6.31 -6.63
CA ASP A 245 -22.50 6.70 -5.27
C ASP A 245 -22.66 8.23 -5.15
N SER A 246 -22.91 8.71 -3.93
CA SER A 246 -23.09 10.15 -3.65
C SER A 246 -21.83 10.99 -3.90
N PHE A 247 -20.65 10.36 -4.03
CA PHE A 247 -19.37 11.01 -4.31
C PHE A 247 -19.00 10.97 -5.79
N THR A 248 -19.43 9.94 -6.51
CA THR A 248 -19.06 9.65 -7.91
C THR A 248 -20.28 9.22 -8.73
N ALA A 249 -20.84 10.15 -9.52
CA ALA A 249 -22.07 9.92 -10.28
C ALA A 249 -21.96 8.80 -11.33
N ASP A 250 -20.76 8.51 -11.82
CA ASP A 250 -20.47 7.45 -12.80
C ASP A 250 -19.90 6.17 -12.17
N GLY A 251 -19.75 6.16 -10.84
CA GLY A 251 -18.95 5.17 -10.12
C GLY A 251 -17.46 5.33 -10.43
N GLN A 252 -16.68 4.31 -10.07
CA GLN A 252 -15.23 4.30 -10.32
C GLN A 252 -14.87 3.07 -11.13
N LEU A 253 -14.33 3.28 -12.34
CA LEU A 253 -13.83 2.19 -13.17
C LEU A 253 -12.33 2.02 -12.90
N TRP A 254 -11.97 0.92 -12.22
CA TRP A 254 -10.57 0.67 -11.85
C TRP A 254 -9.81 -0.08 -12.94
N GLY A 255 -10.50 -0.90 -13.73
CA GLY A 255 -9.91 -1.58 -14.89
C GLY A 255 -9.11 -2.84 -14.56
N ASN A 256 -8.97 -3.21 -13.27
CA ASN A 256 -8.31 -4.44 -12.88
C ASN A 256 -9.08 -5.68 -13.39
N PRO A 257 -8.40 -6.78 -13.80
CA PRO A 257 -9.06 -8.03 -14.09
C PRO A 257 -9.69 -8.61 -12.82
N ILE A 258 -10.84 -9.25 -12.99
CA ILE A 258 -11.57 -9.89 -11.90
C ILE A 258 -11.11 -11.34 -11.74
N TYR A 259 -11.06 -11.82 -10.50
CA TYR A 259 -10.72 -13.20 -10.18
C TYR A 259 -11.77 -14.21 -10.65
N ASP A 260 -11.31 -15.37 -11.11
CA ASP A 260 -12.13 -16.57 -11.20
C ASP A 260 -12.11 -17.28 -9.84
N TRP A 261 -12.94 -16.79 -8.92
CA TRP A 261 -13.03 -17.32 -7.55
C TRP A 261 -13.38 -18.81 -7.50
N LYS A 262 -14.06 -19.35 -8.52
CA LYS A 262 -14.39 -20.78 -8.60
C LYS A 262 -13.12 -21.60 -8.86
N LYS A 263 -12.28 -21.19 -9.81
CA LYS A 263 -10.98 -21.85 -10.06
C LYS A 263 -10.03 -21.68 -8.88
N MET A 264 -10.00 -20.51 -8.25
CA MET A 264 -9.21 -20.32 -7.03
C MET A 264 -9.65 -21.27 -5.91
N ALA A 265 -10.95 -21.45 -5.69
CA ALA A 265 -11.46 -22.39 -4.69
C ALA A 265 -11.05 -23.85 -4.97
N GLN A 266 -10.99 -24.26 -6.25
CA GLN A 266 -10.53 -25.62 -6.65
C GLN A 266 -9.07 -25.91 -6.25
N THR A 267 -8.26 -24.86 -6.09
CA THR A 267 -6.86 -24.95 -5.65
C THR A 267 -6.69 -24.53 -4.19
N HIS A 268 -7.79 -24.52 -3.42
CA HIS A 268 -7.81 -24.05 -2.02
C HIS A 268 -7.17 -22.67 -1.84
N TYR A 269 -7.40 -21.78 -2.80
CA TYR A 269 -6.88 -20.41 -2.80
C TYR A 269 -5.35 -20.32 -2.71
N PHE A 270 -4.62 -21.31 -3.22
CA PHE A 270 -3.16 -21.40 -3.13
C PHE A 270 -2.45 -20.10 -3.53
N TRP A 271 -2.84 -19.47 -4.65
CA TRP A 271 -2.26 -18.21 -5.11
C TRP A 271 -2.40 -17.09 -4.07
N TRP A 272 -3.57 -16.96 -3.45
CA TRP A 272 -3.81 -15.97 -2.39
C TRP A 272 -3.00 -16.29 -1.12
N ILE A 273 -2.91 -17.56 -0.74
CA ILE A 273 -2.08 -17.98 0.40
C ILE A 273 -0.61 -17.63 0.14
N GLN A 274 -0.10 -17.87 -1.07
CA GLN A 274 1.26 -17.48 -1.45
C GLN A 274 1.46 -15.97 -1.37
N ARG A 275 0.52 -15.18 -1.92
CA ARG A 275 0.54 -13.71 -1.85
C ARG A 275 0.58 -13.20 -0.41
N LEU A 276 -0.30 -13.71 0.44
CA LEU A 276 -0.36 -13.33 1.86
C LEU A 276 0.83 -13.84 2.66
N THR A 277 1.42 -14.98 2.29
CA THR A 277 2.68 -15.46 2.87
C THR A 277 3.82 -14.49 2.57
N ALA A 278 3.92 -14.02 1.31
CA ALA A 278 4.90 -13.01 0.94
C ALA A 278 4.67 -11.70 1.70
N ALA A 279 3.41 -11.23 1.78
CA ALA A 279 3.06 -10.05 2.56
C ALA A 279 3.37 -10.20 4.06
N GLY A 280 3.19 -11.39 4.66
CA GLY A 280 3.55 -11.66 6.06
C GLY A 280 5.06 -11.64 6.33
N LYS A 281 5.91 -11.85 5.31
CA LYS A 281 7.35 -11.57 5.40
C LYS A 281 7.63 -10.07 5.46
N LEU A 282 6.74 -9.24 4.93
CA LEU A 282 6.89 -7.79 4.91
C LEU A 282 6.27 -7.11 6.14
N TYR A 283 5.12 -7.57 6.62
CA TYR A 283 4.30 -6.83 7.59
C TYR A 283 3.96 -7.66 8.82
N ASP A 284 3.73 -6.99 9.95
CA ASP A 284 3.26 -7.62 11.17
C ASP A 284 1.72 -7.71 11.19
N VAL A 285 1.05 -6.75 10.56
CA VAL A 285 -0.41 -6.73 10.35
C VAL A 285 -0.71 -6.34 8.90
N ILE A 286 -1.72 -6.97 8.30
CA ILE A 286 -2.12 -6.72 6.91
C ILE A 286 -3.50 -6.07 6.86
N ARG A 287 -3.59 -4.86 6.31
CA ARG A 287 -4.87 -4.34 5.83
C ARG A 287 -5.25 -5.03 4.53
N LEU A 288 -6.43 -5.65 4.50
CA LEU A 288 -7.05 -6.17 3.28
C LEU A 288 -7.92 -5.05 2.70
N ASP A 289 -7.40 -4.42 1.66
CA ASP A 289 -8.08 -3.37 0.91
C ASP A 289 -9.36 -3.89 0.24
N HIS A 290 -10.39 -3.05 0.17
CA HIS A 290 -11.69 -3.37 -0.41
C HIS A 290 -12.24 -4.73 0.07
N PHE A 291 -12.21 -4.95 1.39
CA PHE A 291 -12.57 -6.24 2.00
C PHE A 291 -13.98 -6.69 1.61
N ARG A 292 -14.88 -5.73 1.38
CA ARG A 292 -16.23 -6.00 0.90
C ARG A 292 -16.27 -6.85 -0.39
N GLY A 293 -15.22 -6.75 -1.22
CA GLY A 293 -14.98 -7.52 -2.44
C GLY A 293 -15.00 -9.05 -2.23
N PHE A 294 -14.70 -9.50 -1.01
CA PHE A 294 -14.78 -10.93 -0.66
C PHE A 294 -16.22 -11.40 -0.43
N GLU A 295 -17.16 -10.52 -0.10
CA GLU A 295 -18.59 -10.84 0.03
C GLU A 295 -19.27 -10.83 -1.35
N SER A 296 -19.12 -9.72 -2.04
CA SER A 296 -19.54 -9.51 -3.43
C SER A 296 -18.62 -8.48 -4.05
N TYR A 297 -18.55 -8.33 -5.36
CA TYR A 297 -17.74 -7.31 -6.01
C TYR A 297 -18.49 -6.74 -7.23
N TRP A 298 -18.16 -5.51 -7.61
CA TRP A 298 -18.78 -4.84 -8.74
C TRP A 298 -18.03 -5.23 -10.03
N SER A 299 -18.73 -5.91 -10.92
CA SER A 299 -18.21 -6.43 -12.18
C SER A 299 -18.73 -5.59 -13.33
N VAL A 300 -17.84 -4.88 -14.02
CA VAL A 300 -18.16 -4.01 -15.16
C VAL A 300 -17.72 -4.70 -16.46
N PRO A 301 -18.55 -4.72 -17.53
CA PRO A 301 -18.12 -5.22 -18.84
C PRO A 301 -16.84 -4.54 -19.32
N ALA A 302 -15.87 -5.33 -19.79
CA ALA A 302 -14.66 -4.75 -20.38
C ALA A 302 -15.00 -3.94 -21.64
N GLY A 303 -14.37 -2.77 -21.79
CA GLY A 303 -14.63 -1.83 -22.89
C GLY A 303 -15.57 -0.68 -22.52
N ASP A 304 -16.31 -0.78 -21.42
CA ASP A 304 -17.05 0.36 -20.87
C ASP A 304 -16.10 1.47 -20.41
N THR A 305 -16.53 2.72 -20.54
CA THR A 305 -15.77 3.91 -20.11
C THR A 305 -16.14 4.41 -18.72
N THR A 306 -17.18 3.83 -18.11
CA THR A 306 -17.67 4.15 -16.76
C THR A 306 -18.04 2.87 -16.01
N ALA A 307 -18.28 2.95 -14.71
CA ALA A 307 -18.68 1.77 -13.92
C ALA A 307 -20.20 1.57 -13.84
N ARG A 308 -21.01 2.39 -14.54
CA ARG A 308 -22.48 2.40 -14.43
C ARG A 308 -23.14 1.06 -14.78
N ASN A 309 -22.67 0.38 -15.82
CA ASN A 309 -23.30 -0.84 -16.32
C ASN A 309 -22.78 -2.11 -15.64
N GLY A 310 -22.12 -1.97 -14.49
CA GLY A 310 -21.68 -3.12 -13.72
C GLY A 310 -22.82 -3.82 -12.98
N LYS A 311 -22.48 -4.93 -12.34
CA LYS A 311 -23.39 -5.69 -11.47
C LYS A 311 -22.65 -6.27 -10.27
N TRP A 312 -23.36 -6.42 -9.16
CA TRP A 312 -22.86 -7.14 -8.00
C TRP A 312 -22.79 -8.65 -8.30
N VAL A 313 -21.60 -9.23 -8.11
CA VAL A 313 -21.34 -10.67 -8.22
C VAL A 313 -20.85 -11.18 -6.87
N LYS A 314 -21.29 -12.35 -6.42
CA LYS A 314 -20.84 -12.90 -5.13
C LYS A 314 -19.35 -13.28 -5.17
N GLY A 315 -18.64 -12.88 -4.11
CA GLY A 315 -17.26 -13.25 -3.85
C GLY A 315 -17.16 -14.61 -3.15
N PRO A 316 -15.95 -15.00 -2.71
CA PRO A 316 -15.71 -16.30 -2.08
C PRO A 316 -16.20 -16.41 -0.63
N GLY A 317 -16.49 -15.28 0.02
CA GLY A 317 -17.03 -15.20 1.37
C GLY A 317 -16.17 -15.87 2.45
N MET A 318 -16.83 -16.44 3.46
CA MET A 318 -16.16 -17.07 4.61
C MET A 318 -15.35 -18.32 4.27
N ASP A 319 -15.57 -18.95 3.11
CA ASP A 319 -14.77 -20.12 2.69
C ASP A 319 -13.30 -19.71 2.46
N PHE A 320 -13.10 -18.61 1.75
CA PHE A 320 -11.78 -18.00 1.58
C PHE A 320 -11.19 -17.54 2.91
N ILE A 321 -11.96 -16.80 3.72
CA ILE A 321 -11.49 -16.28 5.01
C ILE A 321 -11.01 -17.40 5.94
N ARG A 322 -11.78 -18.48 6.08
CA ARG A 322 -11.39 -19.63 6.91
C ARG A 322 -10.15 -20.32 6.35
N THR A 323 -10.04 -20.44 5.04
CA THR A 323 -8.89 -21.07 4.40
C THR A 323 -7.60 -20.29 4.66
N ILE A 324 -7.61 -18.96 4.54
CA ILE A 324 -6.43 -18.14 4.86
C ILE A 324 -6.10 -18.16 6.36
N GLN A 325 -7.11 -18.17 7.25
CA GLN A 325 -6.89 -18.27 8.69
C GLN A 325 -6.25 -19.60 9.09
N GLN A 326 -6.66 -20.69 8.45
CA GLN A 326 -6.06 -22.02 8.66
C GLN A 326 -4.63 -22.09 8.13
N ALA A 327 -4.37 -21.52 6.96
CA ALA A 327 -3.05 -21.55 6.34
C ALA A 327 -2.04 -20.59 7.01
N LEU A 328 -2.52 -19.47 7.55
CA LEU A 328 -1.71 -18.37 8.09
C LEU A 328 -2.18 -17.94 9.49
N PRO A 329 -2.18 -18.85 10.48
CA PRO A 329 -2.82 -18.62 11.79
C PRO A 329 -2.16 -17.51 12.63
N ASN A 330 -0.92 -17.13 12.30
CA ASN A 330 -0.17 -16.11 13.01
C ASN A 330 -0.24 -14.73 12.34
N LEU A 331 -0.93 -14.60 11.20
CA LEU A 331 -1.02 -13.35 10.46
C LEU A 331 -2.23 -12.56 10.93
N GLU A 332 -1.99 -11.33 11.40
CA GLU A 332 -3.05 -10.43 11.81
C GLU A 332 -3.59 -9.63 10.61
N PHE A 333 -4.91 -9.46 10.56
CA PHE A 333 -5.58 -8.74 9.48
C PHE A 333 -6.40 -7.56 10.00
N ILE A 334 -6.58 -6.54 9.15
CA ILE A 334 -7.54 -5.44 9.29
C ILE A 334 -8.41 -5.46 8.04
N ALA A 335 -9.73 -5.43 8.20
CA ALA A 335 -10.66 -5.34 7.08
C ALA A 335 -10.87 -3.86 6.72
N GLU A 336 -10.51 -3.46 5.50
CA GLU A 336 -10.96 -2.18 4.95
C GLU A 336 -12.43 -2.33 4.53
N ASP A 337 -13.32 -1.87 5.39
CA ASP A 337 -14.77 -1.96 5.28
C ASP A 337 -15.43 -0.58 5.11
N LEU A 338 -14.83 0.31 4.31
CA LEU A 338 -15.38 1.63 4.00
C LEU A 338 -16.25 1.58 2.73
N GLY A 339 -16.97 2.67 2.46
CA GLY A 339 -17.84 2.83 1.29
C GLY A 339 -19.22 2.15 1.45
N PHE A 340 -19.70 1.52 0.38
CA PHE A 340 -21.03 0.88 0.36
C PHE A 340 -21.03 -0.47 1.09
N ILE A 341 -21.51 -0.47 2.33
CA ILE A 341 -21.48 -1.63 3.22
C ILE A 341 -22.90 -2.16 3.49
N THR A 342 -23.18 -3.36 2.96
CA THR A 342 -24.45 -4.07 3.19
C THR A 342 -24.43 -4.87 4.51
N PRO A 343 -25.58 -5.30 5.05
CA PRO A 343 -25.64 -6.19 6.21
C PRO A 343 -24.80 -7.48 6.04
N GLU A 344 -24.72 -8.02 4.83
CA GLU A 344 -23.93 -9.21 4.51
C GLU A 344 -22.42 -8.94 4.60
N VAL A 345 -21.96 -7.76 4.16
CA VAL A 345 -20.56 -7.34 4.31
C VAL A 345 -20.22 -7.17 5.79
N ARG A 346 -21.10 -6.53 6.59
CA ARG A 346 -20.91 -6.43 8.04
C ARG A 346 -20.85 -7.80 8.68
N LYS A 347 -21.72 -8.72 8.27
CA LYS A 347 -21.71 -10.10 8.75
C LYS A 347 -20.42 -10.82 8.37
N LEU A 348 -19.90 -10.66 7.15
CA LEU A 348 -18.61 -11.23 6.74
C LEU A 348 -17.46 -10.69 7.60
N GLN A 349 -17.43 -9.37 7.82
CA GLN A 349 -16.41 -8.73 8.68
C GLN A 349 -16.49 -9.26 10.12
N GLN A 350 -17.69 -9.33 10.70
CA GLN A 350 -17.90 -9.87 12.06
C GLN A 350 -17.49 -11.35 12.16
N ASP A 351 -17.96 -12.18 11.24
CA ASP A 351 -17.66 -13.63 11.22
C ASP A 351 -16.17 -13.91 10.96
N SER A 352 -15.45 -12.99 10.28
CA SER A 352 -14.01 -13.09 10.09
C SER A 352 -13.21 -12.86 11.37
N GLY A 353 -13.74 -12.09 12.32
CA GLY A 353 -13.01 -11.64 13.50
C GLY A 353 -11.91 -10.61 13.22
N TYR A 354 -11.86 -10.05 12.01
CA TYR A 354 -10.92 -8.98 11.66
C TYR A 354 -11.50 -7.62 12.06
N PRO A 355 -10.74 -6.72 12.72
CA PRO A 355 -11.22 -5.38 13.02
C PRO A 355 -11.52 -4.60 11.73
N GLY A 356 -12.67 -3.93 11.72
CA GLY A 356 -13.01 -2.95 10.68
C GLY A 356 -12.35 -1.60 10.92
N MET A 357 -12.56 -0.67 9.99
CA MET A 357 -12.04 0.68 9.99
C MET A 357 -13.14 1.71 10.32
N LYS A 358 -12.73 2.80 10.97
CA LYS A 358 -13.57 3.98 11.22
C LYS A 358 -12.79 5.24 10.89
N VAL A 359 -13.29 6.07 9.98
CA VAL A 359 -12.60 7.29 9.54
C VAL A 359 -13.37 8.50 10.05
N LEU A 360 -12.71 9.32 10.88
CA LEU A 360 -13.36 10.44 11.57
C LEU A 360 -13.83 11.54 10.61
N GLU A 361 -13.15 11.75 9.48
CA GLU A 361 -13.62 12.68 8.44
C GLU A 361 -15.01 12.33 7.87
N PHE A 362 -15.42 11.05 7.92
CA PHE A 362 -16.75 10.61 7.48
C PHE A 362 -17.81 10.72 8.60
N ALA A 363 -17.40 11.06 9.82
CA ALA A 363 -18.31 11.17 10.96
C ALA A 363 -19.26 12.36 10.84
N PHE A 364 -18.79 13.45 10.23
CA PHE A 364 -19.48 14.72 10.23
C PHE A 364 -20.05 15.00 8.85
N ASP A 365 -21.20 14.40 8.57
CA ASP A 365 -22.09 14.78 7.48
C ASP A 365 -23.42 15.21 8.09
N SER A 366 -23.76 16.48 7.96
CA SER A 366 -24.98 17.05 8.56
C SER A 366 -26.27 16.61 7.86
N ARG A 367 -26.18 15.91 6.71
CA ARG A 367 -27.35 15.49 5.92
C ARG A 367 -27.95 14.17 6.38
N GLU A 368 -27.15 13.28 6.95
CA GLU A 368 -27.55 11.91 7.32
C GLU A 368 -26.89 11.48 8.64
N GLU A 369 -27.48 10.52 9.35
CA GLU A 369 -26.83 9.91 10.51
C GLU A 369 -25.58 9.12 10.06
N SER A 370 -24.47 9.33 10.76
CA SER A 370 -23.19 8.70 10.39
C SER A 370 -22.79 7.57 11.33
N ASP A 371 -22.59 6.37 10.77
CA ASP A 371 -21.96 5.23 11.45
C ASP A 371 -20.49 5.48 11.84
N TYR A 372 -19.92 6.60 11.40
CA TYR A 372 -18.57 7.02 11.72
C TYR A 372 -18.49 7.95 12.93
N MET A 373 -19.59 8.15 13.68
CA MET A 373 -19.55 8.88 14.94
C MET A 373 -18.77 8.11 16.02
N PRO A 374 -17.80 8.73 16.74
CA PRO A 374 -16.94 8.04 17.70
C PRO A 374 -17.64 7.23 18.81
N HIS A 375 -18.87 7.59 19.20
CA HIS A 375 -19.64 6.86 20.22
C HIS A 375 -20.22 5.54 19.69
N LEU A 376 -20.25 5.33 18.38
CA LEU A 376 -20.73 4.11 17.71
C LEU A 376 -19.58 3.12 17.41
N TYR A 377 -18.32 3.49 17.68
CA TYR A 377 -17.19 2.64 17.33
C TYR A 377 -17.20 1.36 18.17
N PRO A 378 -17.02 0.18 17.56
CA PRO A 378 -16.78 -1.03 18.33
C PRO A 378 -15.35 -1.02 18.87
N VAL A 379 -15.13 -1.69 20.00
CA VAL A 379 -13.78 -1.81 20.60
C VAL A 379 -12.81 -2.47 19.61
N ASP A 380 -13.26 -3.52 18.90
CA ASP A 380 -12.46 -4.22 17.91
C ASP A 380 -12.50 -3.52 16.53
N SER A 381 -11.98 -2.30 16.50
CA SER A 381 -11.81 -1.51 15.28
C SER A 381 -10.52 -0.71 15.28
N VAL A 382 -10.14 -0.24 14.10
CA VAL A 382 -9.07 0.73 13.90
C VAL A 382 -9.67 2.07 13.50
N CYS A 383 -9.50 3.10 14.31
CA CYS A 383 -9.96 4.45 13.98
C CYS A 383 -8.84 5.28 13.34
N TYR A 384 -9.22 6.11 12.38
CA TYR A 384 -8.36 7.00 11.60
C TYR A 384 -8.89 8.43 11.68
N THR A 385 -8.01 9.43 11.63
CA THR A 385 -8.44 10.80 11.28
C THR A 385 -8.91 10.82 9.83
N GLY A 386 -7.99 10.48 8.93
CA GLY A 386 -8.16 10.23 7.50
C GLY A 386 -7.22 9.10 7.05
N THR A 387 -7.46 8.57 5.86
CA THR A 387 -6.60 7.60 5.16
C THR A 387 -5.82 8.29 4.02
N HIS A 388 -4.94 7.58 3.32
CA HIS A 388 -4.14 8.17 2.24
C HIS A 388 -5.00 8.70 1.06
N ASP A 389 -6.24 8.24 0.94
CA ASP A 389 -7.23 8.70 -0.04
C ASP A 389 -8.00 9.94 0.41
N ASN A 390 -7.98 10.22 1.72
CA ASN A 390 -8.60 11.39 2.31
C ASN A 390 -7.79 12.67 2.05
N VAL A 391 -8.47 13.80 2.21
CA VAL A 391 -7.79 15.10 2.35
C VAL A 391 -7.05 15.14 3.69
N THR A 392 -6.15 16.09 3.90
CA THR A 392 -5.64 16.33 5.26
C THR A 392 -6.73 16.97 6.11
N LEU A 393 -6.66 16.85 7.44
CA LEU A 393 -7.65 17.50 8.31
C LEU A 393 -7.69 19.02 8.10
N LYS A 394 -6.55 19.66 7.79
CA LYS A 394 -6.52 21.10 7.51
C LYS A 394 -7.28 21.41 6.22
N GLN A 395 -7.04 20.65 5.16
CA GLN A 395 -7.80 20.78 3.92
C GLN A 395 -9.30 20.49 4.16
N TRP A 396 -9.64 19.51 4.99
CA TRP A 396 -11.03 19.22 5.36
C TRP A 396 -11.71 20.44 6.00
N PHE A 397 -11.08 21.12 6.96
CA PHE A 397 -11.65 22.35 7.54
C PHE A 397 -11.78 23.50 6.55
N ASP A 398 -10.90 23.56 5.53
CA ASP A 398 -10.92 24.60 4.50
C ASP A 398 -11.99 24.33 3.43
N GLU A 399 -12.32 23.07 3.13
CA GLU A 399 -13.19 22.66 2.01
C GLU A 399 -14.56 22.07 2.42
N ALA A 400 -14.72 21.56 3.65
CA ALA A 400 -15.98 20.97 4.12
C ALA A 400 -17.10 22.01 4.29
N ALA A 401 -18.36 21.54 4.26
CA ALA A 401 -19.50 22.42 4.45
C ALA A 401 -19.46 23.08 5.85
N PRO A 402 -19.84 24.37 5.98
CA PRO A 402 -19.86 25.06 7.27
C PRO A 402 -20.66 24.33 8.35
N GLU A 403 -21.73 23.65 7.97
CA GLU A 403 -22.61 22.85 8.83
C GLU A 403 -21.88 21.61 9.39
N ASP A 404 -21.10 20.93 8.56
CA ASP A 404 -20.29 19.76 8.94
C ASP A 404 -19.17 20.17 9.91
N VAL A 405 -18.51 21.30 9.64
CA VAL A 405 -17.52 21.91 10.53
C VAL A 405 -18.14 22.33 11.87
N ALA A 406 -19.36 22.88 11.85
CA ALA A 406 -20.08 23.25 13.07
C ALA A 406 -20.50 22.01 13.89
N CYS A 407 -20.92 20.93 13.22
CA CYS A 407 -21.21 19.65 13.83
C CYS A 407 -19.97 19.07 14.53
N ALA A 408 -18.83 19.01 13.83
CA ALA A 408 -17.56 18.54 14.38
C ALA A 408 -17.11 19.37 15.59
N LYS A 409 -17.20 20.70 15.50
CA LYS A 409 -16.87 21.61 16.61
C LYS A 409 -17.72 21.36 17.84
N THR A 410 -19.02 21.17 17.65
CA THR A 410 -19.97 20.94 18.74
C THR A 410 -19.74 19.56 19.37
N TYR A 411 -19.69 18.51 18.55
CA TYR A 411 -19.60 17.13 19.01
C TYR A 411 -18.27 16.85 19.73
N LEU A 412 -17.14 17.33 19.19
CA LEU A 412 -15.82 17.10 19.77
C LEU A 412 -15.40 18.18 20.78
N GLY A 413 -16.13 19.29 20.89
CA GLY A 413 -15.73 20.43 21.73
C GLY A 413 -14.46 21.13 21.21
N LEU A 414 -14.35 21.30 19.89
CA LEU A 414 -13.16 21.89 19.27
C LEU A 414 -13.07 23.39 19.57
N ASN A 415 -11.89 23.85 19.96
CA ASN A 415 -11.66 25.25 20.30
C ASN A 415 -10.34 25.77 19.71
N ARG A 416 -10.17 27.10 19.71
CA ARG A 416 -9.01 27.76 19.10
C ARG A 416 -7.73 27.64 19.93
N GLU A 417 -7.86 27.48 21.25
CA GLU A 417 -6.71 27.38 22.16
C GLU A 417 -5.95 26.07 21.93
N GLU A 418 -6.67 24.95 21.83
CA GLU A 418 -6.11 23.66 21.43
C GLU A 418 -5.67 23.67 19.96
N GLY A 419 -6.48 24.28 19.08
CA GLY A 419 -6.36 24.19 17.64
C GLY A 419 -7.23 23.06 17.08
N TYR A 420 -7.99 23.34 16.01
CA TYR A 420 -9.03 22.44 15.53
C TYR A 420 -8.51 21.07 15.06
N ILE A 421 -7.35 21.03 14.39
CA ILE A 421 -6.71 19.78 13.95
C ILE A 421 -6.35 18.89 15.14
N ARG A 422 -5.77 19.50 16.18
CA ARG A 422 -5.39 18.78 17.40
C ARG A 422 -6.62 18.27 18.14
N GLY A 423 -7.69 19.05 18.18
CA GLY A 423 -8.97 18.59 18.75
C GLY A 423 -9.61 17.44 17.97
N MET A 424 -9.46 17.38 16.64
CA MET A 424 -9.88 16.22 15.83
C MET A 424 -9.04 14.97 16.17
N ILE A 425 -7.71 15.11 16.22
CA ILE A 425 -6.80 14.04 16.65
C ILE A 425 -7.16 13.57 18.07
N ARG A 426 -7.45 14.50 18.98
CA ARG A 426 -7.92 14.22 20.34
C ARG A 426 -9.21 13.38 20.34
N GLY A 427 -10.18 13.74 19.50
CA GLY A 427 -11.41 12.98 19.31
C GLY A 427 -11.15 11.54 18.85
N CYS A 428 -10.26 11.36 17.89
CA CYS A 428 -9.86 10.05 17.38
C CYS A 428 -9.14 9.22 18.47
N MET A 429 -8.17 9.80 19.18
CA MET A 429 -7.46 9.14 20.27
C MET A 429 -8.39 8.78 21.45
N GLY A 430 -9.41 9.61 21.72
CA GLY A 430 -10.39 9.38 22.78
C GLY A 430 -11.41 8.27 22.49
N SER A 431 -11.54 7.81 21.23
CA SER A 431 -12.51 6.78 20.84
C SER A 431 -12.27 5.44 21.53
N VAL A 432 -13.23 4.51 21.54
CA VAL A 432 -13.07 3.18 22.16
C VAL A 432 -12.26 2.17 21.33
N SER A 433 -11.96 2.48 20.06
CA SER A 433 -11.22 1.61 19.15
C SER A 433 -9.87 1.17 19.71
N ARG A 434 -9.54 -0.13 19.53
CA ARG A 434 -8.30 -0.75 20.03
C ARG A 434 -7.05 -0.08 19.46
N LEU A 435 -7.11 0.41 18.23
CA LEU A 435 -6.00 1.10 17.56
C LEU A 435 -6.48 2.44 17.00
N CYS A 436 -5.69 3.49 17.21
CA CYS A 436 -5.89 4.81 16.60
C CYS A 436 -4.68 5.11 15.70
N VAL A 437 -4.92 5.30 14.40
CA VAL A 437 -3.89 5.67 13.43
C VAL A 437 -4.14 7.09 12.93
N VAL A 438 -3.11 7.92 12.92
CA VAL A 438 -3.21 9.31 12.46
C VAL A 438 -2.21 9.52 11.34
N GLN A 439 -2.59 10.26 10.30
CA GLN A 439 -1.66 10.57 9.22
C GLN A 439 -0.57 11.52 9.69
N MET A 440 0.66 11.37 9.18
CA MET A 440 1.73 12.30 9.57
C MET A 440 1.43 13.75 9.17
N GLN A 441 0.74 13.95 8.04
CA GLN A 441 0.28 15.26 7.57
C GLN A 441 -0.56 15.99 8.61
N ASP A 442 -1.43 15.28 9.34
CA ASP A 442 -2.31 15.86 10.35
C ASP A 442 -1.52 16.29 11.59
N TYR A 443 -0.53 15.49 12.03
CA TYR A 443 0.37 15.89 13.11
C TYR A 443 1.22 17.11 12.75
N LEU A 444 1.57 17.25 11.47
CA LEU A 444 2.28 18.40 10.94
C LEU A 444 1.35 19.59 10.62
N GLU A 445 0.02 19.40 10.76
CA GLU A 445 -1.01 20.41 10.46
C GLU A 445 -0.88 20.98 9.03
N LEU A 446 -0.56 20.11 8.06
CA LEU A 446 -0.38 20.48 6.64
C LEU A 446 -1.69 20.48 5.86
N GLY A 447 -1.76 21.29 4.81
CA GLY A 447 -2.94 21.47 3.96
C GLY A 447 -2.97 20.56 2.74
N LYS A 448 -3.69 21.02 1.71
CA LYS A 448 -3.91 20.31 0.45
C LYS A 448 -2.62 19.95 -0.28
N GLU A 449 -1.56 20.73 -0.09
CA GLU A 449 -0.23 20.48 -0.62
C GLU A 449 0.40 19.19 -0.08
N ALA A 450 -0.17 18.58 0.96
CA ALA A 450 0.33 17.35 1.56
C ALA A 450 -0.56 16.12 1.33
N ARG A 451 -1.67 16.27 0.59
CA ARG A 451 -2.56 15.14 0.27
C ARG A 451 -1.79 14.06 -0.50
N MET A 452 -1.93 12.81 -0.06
CA MET A 452 -1.20 11.68 -0.62
C MET A 452 -1.82 11.19 -1.93
N ASN A 453 -3.14 11.01 -1.99
CA ASN A 453 -3.83 10.57 -3.19
C ASN A 453 -5.14 11.33 -3.42
N PHE A 454 -5.47 11.55 -4.68
CA PHE A 454 -6.75 12.06 -5.17
C PHE A 454 -7.48 10.93 -5.91
N PRO A 455 -8.36 10.17 -5.23
CA PRO A 455 -9.05 9.02 -5.83
C PRO A 455 -9.78 9.38 -7.12
N GLY A 456 -9.79 8.44 -8.07
CA GLY A 456 -10.43 8.63 -9.37
C GLY A 456 -9.67 9.53 -10.35
N THR A 457 -8.44 9.96 -10.04
CA THR A 457 -7.63 10.82 -10.91
C THR A 457 -6.28 10.18 -11.27
N LEU A 458 -5.83 10.41 -12.51
CA LEU A 458 -4.44 10.17 -12.94
C LEU A 458 -3.66 11.48 -12.81
N SER A 459 -3.39 11.88 -11.57
CA SER A 459 -2.71 13.14 -11.24
C SER A 459 -1.24 12.93 -10.95
N SER A 460 -0.38 13.79 -11.50
CA SER A 460 1.05 13.85 -11.14
C SER A 460 1.32 14.27 -9.69
N ALA A 461 0.28 14.70 -8.96
CA ALA A 461 0.37 14.99 -7.54
C ALA A 461 0.22 13.74 -6.66
N ASN A 462 -0.35 12.64 -7.16
CA ASN A 462 -0.59 11.43 -6.36
C ASN A 462 0.72 10.77 -5.96
N TRP A 463 0.77 10.25 -4.74
CA TRP A 463 1.87 9.45 -4.18
C TRP A 463 3.21 10.20 -4.03
N THR A 464 3.23 11.49 -4.34
CA THR A 464 4.46 12.27 -4.39
C THR A 464 4.79 12.99 -3.09
N TRP A 465 3.86 13.17 -2.14
CA TRP A 465 4.14 13.97 -0.95
C TRP A 465 5.30 13.41 -0.13
N ARG A 466 6.21 14.32 0.28
CA ARG A 466 7.31 14.05 1.20
C ARG A 466 7.32 15.05 2.34
N ALA A 467 7.62 14.57 3.54
CA ALA A 467 7.87 15.42 4.68
C ALA A 467 9.15 16.23 4.48
N GLU A 468 9.21 17.42 5.06
CA GLU A 468 10.41 18.25 5.08
C GLU A 468 11.38 17.79 6.17
N LYS A 469 12.68 18.11 6.02
CA LYS A 469 13.66 17.83 7.08
C LYS A 469 13.28 18.54 8.37
N GLY A 470 13.36 17.83 9.49
CA GLY A 470 12.96 18.34 10.81
C GLY A 470 11.49 18.06 11.17
N PHE A 471 10.73 17.38 10.30
CA PHE A 471 9.36 16.94 10.60
C PHE A 471 9.26 16.08 11.88
N ASP A 472 10.32 15.38 12.25
CA ASP A 472 10.43 14.45 13.37
C ASP A 472 11.04 15.06 14.65
N SER A 473 10.81 16.37 14.86
CA SER A 473 11.35 17.13 16.00
C SER A 473 10.95 16.56 17.38
N ASP A 474 11.81 16.77 18.39
CA ASP A 474 11.52 16.38 19.78
C ASP A 474 10.27 17.06 20.35
N ALA A 475 10.01 18.32 19.95
CA ALA A 475 8.83 19.05 20.38
C ALA A 475 7.54 18.40 19.83
N LEU A 476 7.55 17.97 18.56
CA LEU A 476 6.43 17.23 17.99
C LEU A 476 6.26 15.88 18.68
N ALA A 477 7.34 15.12 18.86
CA ALA A 477 7.29 13.82 19.51
C ALA A 477 6.72 13.92 20.93
N ALA A 478 7.17 14.89 21.73
CA ALA A 478 6.67 15.12 23.08
C ALA A 478 5.17 15.47 23.11
N ARG A 479 4.69 16.28 22.14
CA ARG A 479 3.28 16.62 22.00
C ARG A 479 2.42 15.39 21.66
N ILE A 480 2.86 14.58 20.71
CA ILE A 480 2.17 13.33 20.34
C ILE A 480 2.16 12.35 21.52
N TYR A 481 3.29 12.21 22.22
CA TYR A 481 3.40 11.35 23.39
C TYR A 481 2.44 11.79 24.51
N ALA A 482 2.34 13.09 24.79
CA ALA A 482 1.44 13.61 25.81
C ALA A 482 -0.04 13.23 25.52
N ALA A 483 -0.48 13.39 24.27
CA ALA A 483 -1.83 12.97 23.86
C ALA A 483 -2.01 11.45 23.94
N THR A 484 -1.02 10.69 23.46
CA THR A 484 -1.03 9.22 23.47
C THR A 484 -1.08 8.67 24.90
N LYS A 485 -0.37 9.31 25.83
CA LYS A 485 -0.40 8.99 27.27
C LYS A 485 -1.73 9.34 27.91
N LEU A 486 -2.25 10.53 27.63
CA LEU A 486 -3.54 11.01 28.17
C LEU A 486 -4.68 10.02 27.86
N TYR A 487 -4.69 9.44 26.66
CA TYR A 487 -5.72 8.50 26.21
C TYR A 487 -5.39 7.02 26.47
N GLY A 488 -4.33 6.74 27.25
CA GLY A 488 -3.95 5.40 27.65
C GLY A 488 -3.54 4.50 26.48
N ARG A 489 -2.88 5.08 25.45
CA ARG A 489 -2.45 4.40 24.21
C ARG A 489 -0.94 4.17 24.12
N VAL A 490 -0.17 4.59 25.13
CA VAL A 490 1.26 4.24 25.24
C VAL A 490 1.34 2.75 25.58
N GLY A 491 2.09 1.98 24.78
CA GLY A 491 2.33 0.57 25.08
C GLY A 491 2.95 0.38 26.47
N LYS A 492 2.53 -0.67 27.18
CA LYS A 492 3.10 -1.02 28.49
C LYS A 492 4.53 -1.54 28.38
#